data_AF-A0A7D4UJC4-F1
#
_entry.id   AF-A0A7D4UJC4-F1
#
_cell.length_a   1.000
_cell.length_b   1.000
_cell.length_c   1.000
_cell.angle_alpha   90.00
_cell.angle_beta   90.00
_cell.angle_gamma   90.00
#
_symmetry.space_group_name_H-M   'P 1'
#
loop_
_entity.id
_entity.type
_entity.pdbx_description
1 polymer ?
#
loop_
_entity_poly.entity_id
_entity_poly.type
_entity_poly.pdbx_seq_one_letter_code
_entity_poly.pdbx_strand_id
1 'polypeptide(L)'
;MPLICNPDLAHSAHQLDIVARELSTLVHRLMDAAAVARGLGDQTDWHSPSAREFHSRAGRWSDEVGAVWVQAQWARDEALRARDDLAWRATLGGELCG
;
A
#
# COMPACT_ATOMS: atom_id res chain seq x y z
N MET A 1 16.67 -16.24 24.89
CA MET A 1 16.60 -14.86 24.34
C MET A 1 17.43 -14.88 23.06
N PRO A 2 16.85 -14.74 21.86
CA PRO A 2 17.66 -14.70 20.65
C PRO A 2 18.47 -13.40 20.66
N LEU A 3 19.80 -13.53 20.52
CA LEU A 3 20.73 -12.41 20.43
C LEU A 3 20.61 -11.83 19.01
N ILE A 4 20.14 -10.58 18.91
CA ILE A 4 20.16 -9.84 17.64
C ILE A 4 21.63 -9.47 17.38
N CYS A 5 22.28 -10.19 16.46
CA CYS A 5 23.70 -10.00 16.17
C CYS A 5 23.98 -8.83 15.21
N ASN A 6 22.94 -8.23 14.62
CA ASN A 6 23.08 -7.00 13.83
C ASN A 6 21.89 -6.05 14.08
N PRO A 7 22.06 -5.03 14.94
CA PRO A 7 20.99 -4.09 15.28
C PRO A 7 20.55 -3.23 14.10
N ASP A 8 21.41 -3.00 13.11
CA ASP A 8 21.08 -2.19 11.92
C ASP A 8 20.11 -2.94 11.00
N LEU A 9 20.29 -4.25 10.85
CA LEU A 9 19.35 -5.09 10.10
C LEU A 9 18.00 -5.18 10.80
N ALA A 10 17.99 -5.31 12.13
CA ALA A 10 16.76 -5.33 12.92
C ALA A 10 16.02 -3.99 12.87
N HIS A 11 16.75 -2.87 12.93
CA HIS A 11 16.20 -1.53 12.76
C HIS A 11 15.58 -1.36 11.36
N SER A 12 16.29 -1.79 10.32
CA SER A 12 15.83 -1.68 8.93
C SER A 12 14.58 -2.54 8.67
N ALA A 13 14.52 -3.75 9.23
CA ALA A 13 13.31 -4.58 9.18
C ALA A 13 12.12 -3.90 9.89
N HIS A 14 12.36 -3.27 11.05
CA HIS A 14 11.31 -2.52 11.74
C HIS A 14 10.78 -1.34 10.92
N GLN A 15 11.66 -0.59 10.24
CA GLN A 15 11.25 0.50 9.35
C GLN A 15 10.40 0.00 8.17
N LEU A 16 10.76 -1.13 7.56
CA LEU A 16 9.96 -1.74 6.49
C LEU A 16 8.57 -2.18 6.97
N ASP A 17 8.45 -2.65 8.22
CA ASP A 17 7.15 -2.98 8.82
C ASP A 17 6.25 -1.73 8.96
N ILE A 18 6.82 -0.60 9.37
CA ILE A 18 6.11 0.68 9.44
C ILE A 18 5.63 1.09 8.04
N VAL A 19 6.53 1.04 7.03
CA VAL A 19 6.18 1.37 5.64
C VAL A 19 5.05 0.48 5.12
N ALA A 20 5.09 -0.83 5.39
CA ALA A 20 4.05 -1.75 4.96
C ALA A 20 2.67 -1.43 5.58
N ARG A 21 2.64 -1.00 6.85
CA ARG A 21 1.39 -0.59 7.54
C ARG A 21 0.83 0.72 6.97
N GLU A 22 1.69 1.70 6.71
CA GLU A 22 1.28 2.97 6.10
C GLU A 22 0.73 2.74 4.69
N LEU A 23 1.40 1.91 3.88
CA LEU A 23 0.91 1.53 2.55
C LEU A 23 -0.42 0.79 2.61
N SER A 24 -0.63 -0.08 3.61
CA SER A 24 -1.93 -0.75 3.81
C SER A 24 -3.05 0.25 4.16
N THR A 25 -2.74 1.27 4.98
CA THR A 25 -3.70 2.34 5.30
C THR A 25 -4.04 3.16 4.06
N LEU A 26 -3.03 3.50 3.25
CA LEU A 26 -3.23 4.23 2.00
C LEU A 26 -4.10 3.44 1.02
N VAL A 27 -3.84 2.14 0.87
CA VAL A 27 -4.63 1.22 0.03
C VAL A 27 -6.11 1.26 0.41
N HIS A 28 -6.45 1.16 1.69
CA HIS A 28 -7.85 1.22 2.14
C HIS A 28 -8.50 2.57 1.79
N ARG A 29 -7.81 3.69 2.04
CA ARG A 29 -8.34 5.03 1.74
C ARG A 29 -8.58 5.24 0.24
N LEU A 30 -7.70 4.70 -0.61
CA LEU A 30 -7.87 4.76 -2.07
C LEU A 30 -9.08 3.94 -2.52
N MET A 31 -9.30 2.76 -1.94
CA MET A 31 -10.48 1.95 -2.25
C MET A 31 -11.77 2.67 -1.87
N ASP A 32 -11.82 3.29 -0.68
CA ASP A 32 -12.98 4.06 -0.22
C ASP A 32 -13.24 5.27 -1.13
N ALA A 33 -12.19 6.00 -1.51
CA ALA A 33 -12.29 7.13 -2.42
C ALA A 33 -12.84 6.71 -3.80
N ALA A 34 -12.36 5.59 -4.36
CA ALA A 34 -12.87 5.05 -5.63
C ALA A 34 -14.33 4.57 -5.52
N ALA A 35 -14.72 4.00 -4.38
CA ALA A 35 -16.11 3.60 -4.14
C ALA A 35 -17.05 4.82 -4.07
N VAL A 36 -16.63 5.89 -3.39
CA VAL A 36 -17.36 7.16 -3.34
C VAL A 36 -17.48 7.78 -4.73
N ALA A 37 -16.40 7.76 -5.53
CA ALA A 37 -16.41 8.24 -6.92
C ALA A 37 -17.50 7.57 -7.76
N ARG A 38 -17.56 6.24 -7.70
CA ARG A 38 -18.53 5.41 -8.43
C ARG A 38 -19.95 5.68 -7.94
N GLY A 39 -20.16 5.71 -6.62
CA GLY A 39 -21.46 5.99 -6.03
C GLY A 39 -22.01 7.39 -6.37
N LEU A 40 -21.14 8.40 -6.49
CA LEU A 40 -21.54 9.74 -6.96
C LEU A 40 -21.95 9.71 -8.44
N GLY A 41 -21.24 8.95 -9.27
CA GLY A 41 -21.59 8.77 -10.68
C GLY A 41 -22.96 8.13 -10.89
N ASP A 42 -23.29 7.12 -10.08
CA ASP A 42 -24.56 6.38 -10.16
C ASP A 42 -25.78 7.21 -9.71
N GLN A 43 -25.57 8.23 -8.87
CA GLN A 43 -26.63 9.07 -8.31
C GLN A 43 -26.96 10.31 -9.14
N THR A 44 -26.12 10.67 -10.12
CA THR A 44 -26.36 11.85 -10.98
C THR A 44 -27.29 11.52 -12.15
N ASP A 45 -28.37 12.29 -12.28
CA ASP A 45 -29.30 12.16 -13.41
C ASP A 45 -28.63 12.63 -14.72
N TRP A 46 -28.48 11.71 -15.67
CA TRP A 46 -27.53 11.77 -16.79
C TRP A 46 -27.92 12.69 -17.95
N HIS A 47 -29.01 13.41 -17.78
CA HIS A 47 -29.67 14.12 -18.87
C HIS A 47 -28.93 15.42 -19.25
N SER A 48 -28.20 16.05 -18.33
CA SER A 48 -27.43 17.26 -18.64
C SER A 48 -26.03 16.95 -19.21
N PRO A 49 -25.50 17.79 -20.11
CA PRO A 49 -24.09 17.71 -20.53
C PRO A 49 -23.10 17.75 -19.36
N SER A 50 -23.40 18.54 -18.33
CA SER A 50 -22.58 18.66 -17.12
C SER A 50 -22.54 17.37 -16.30
N ALA A 51 -23.65 16.63 -16.20
CA ALA A 51 -23.70 15.34 -15.51
C ALA A 51 -22.85 14.29 -16.21
N ARG A 52 -22.87 14.25 -17.55
CA ARG A 52 -22.02 13.34 -18.34
C ARG A 52 -20.54 13.64 -18.19
N GLU A 53 -20.16 14.92 -18.21
CA GLU A 53 -18.77 15.33 -17.99
C GLU A 53 -18.29 14.99 -16.57
N PHE A 54 -19.14 15.24 -15.56
CA PHE A 54 -18.85 14.84 -14.18
C PHE A 54 -18.61 13.34 -14.08
N HIS A 55 -19.49 12.51 -14.66
CA HIS A 55 -19.30 11.06 -14.63
C HIS A 55 -18.03 10.61 -15.35
N SER A 56 -17.72 11.15 -16.52
CA SER A 56 -16.46 10.83 -17.23
C SER A 56 -15.23 11.17 -16.39
N ARG A 57 -15.24 12.29 -15.67
CA ARG A 57 -14.17 12.68 -14.76
C ARG A 57 -14.10 11.77 -13.53
N ALA A 58 -15.25 11.39 -12.96
CA ALA A 58 -15.33 10.46 -11.83
C ALA A 58 -14.82 9.07 -12.20
N GLY A 59 -15.15 8.56 -13.39
CA GLY A 59 -14.65 7.30 -13.93
C GLY A 59 -13.12 7.31 -14.09
N ARG A 60 -12.58 8.33 -14.78
CA ARG A 60 -11.11 8.50 -14.92
C ARG A 60 -10.40 8.58 -13.58
N TRP A 61 -10.95 9.34 -12.64
CA TRP A 61 -10.38 9.44 -11.29
C TRP A 61 -10.40 8.09 -10.56
N SER A 62 -11.49 7.31 -10.69
CA SER A 62 -11.55 5.95 -10.13
C SER A 62 -10.48 5.03 -10.73
N ASP A 63 -10.23 5.12 -12.04
CA ASP A 63 -9.20 4.31 -12.72
C ASP A 63 -7.79 4.70 -12.27
N GLU A 64 -7.50 6.00 -12.17
CA GLU A 64 -6.22 6.52 -11.66
C GLU A 64 -5.97 6.08 -10.21
N VAL A 65 -6.98 6.22 -9.34
CA VAL A 65 -6.92 5.76 -7.94
C VAL A 65 -6.70 4.24 -7.88
N GLY A 66 -7.36 3.47 -8.75
CA GLY A 66 -7.16 2.03 -8.88
C GLY A 66 -5.72 1.67 -9.28
N ALA A 67 -5.12 2.41 -10.22
CA ALA A 67 -3.73 2.19 -10.62
C ALA A 67 -2.76 2.47 -9.46
N VAL A 68 -2.96 3.55 -8.71
CA VAL A 68 -2.16 3.87 -7.51
C VAL A 68 -2.31 2.79 -6.45
N TRP A 69 -3.52 2.26 -6.25
CA TRP A 69 -3.78 1.15 -5.33
C TRP A 69 -2.99 -0.12 -5.69
N VAL A 70 -2.89 -0.47 -6.98
CA VAL A 70 -2.05 -1.59 -7.43
C VAL A 70 -0.58 -1.35 -7.08
N GLN A 71 -0.06 -0.15 -7.37
CA GLN A 71 1.33 0.20 -7.06
C GLN A 71 1.62 0.16 -5.55
N ALA A 72 0.70 0.67 -4.74
CA ALA A 72 0.83 0.65 -3.28
C ALA A 72 0.82 -0.77 -2.70
N GLN A 73 0.02 -1.69 -3.25
CA GLN A 73 0.07 -3.09 -2.87
C GLN A 73 1.39 -3.76 -3.25
N TRP A 74 1.88 -3.54 -4.47
CA TRP A 74 3.18 -4.07 -4.88
C TRP A 74 4.31 -3.57 -3.98
N ALA A 75 4.32 -2.27 -3.66
CA ALA A 75 5.30 -1.69 -2.75
C ALA A 75 5.20 -2.30 -1.34
N ARG A 76 3.98 -2.56 -0.84
CA ARG A 76 3.77 -3.23 0.45
C ARG A 76 4.32 -4.65 0.43
N ASP A 77 4.01 -5.43 -0.60
CA ASP A 77 4.43 -6.83 -0.70
C ASP A 77 5.95 -6.94 -0.87
N GLU A 78 6.59 -5.97 -1.53
CA GLU A 78 8.04 -5.88 -1.61
C GLU A 78 8.66 -5.50 -0.25
N ALA A 79 8.07 -4.53 0.46
CA ALA A 79 8.54 -4.15 1.80
C ALA A 79 8.45 -5.32 2.80
N LEU A 80 7.38 -6.12 2.74
CA LEU A 80 7.24 -7.32 3.56
C LEU A 80 8.30 -8.38 3.22
N ARG A 81 8.55 -8.63 1.93
CA ARG A 81 9.61 -9.56 1.50
C ARG A 81 11.00 -9.10 1.95
N ALA A 82 11.31 -7.82 1.80
CA ALA A 82 12.57 -7.25 2.25
C ALA A 82 12.72 -7.29 3.78
N ARG A 83 11.64 -7.03 4.52
CA ARG A 83 11.62 -7.17 5.99
C ARG A 83 11.97 -8.60 6.41
N ASP A 84 11.34 -9.58 5.79
CA ASP A 84 11.50 -10.99 6.14
C ASP A 84 12.93 -11.49 5.80
N ASP A 85 13.51 -11.06 4.68
CA ASP A 85 14.91 -11.32 4.33
C ASP A 85 15.89 -10.70 5.35
N LEU A 86 15.67 -9.43 5.74
CA LEU A 86 16.51 -8.78 6.75
C LEU A 86 16.39 -9.43 8.13
N ALA A 87 15.17 -9.80 8.55
CA ALA A 87 14.93 -10.51 9.80
C ALA A 87 15.65 -11.87 9.80
N TRP A 88 15.55 -12.62 8.70
CA TRP A 88 16.25 -13.89 8.51
C TRP A 88 17.78 -13.75 8.58
N ARG A 89 18.34 -12.75 7.91
CA ARG A 89 19.79 -12.45 7.96
C ARG A 89 20.25 -12.03 9.35
N ALA A 90 19.44 -11.26 10.07
CA ALA A 90 19.73 -10.87 11.44
C ALA A 90 19.78 -12.08 12.40
N THR A 91 18.99 -13.13 12.11
CA THR A 91 19.02 -14.38 12.89
C THR A 91 20.15 -15.33 12.49
N LEU A 92 20.41 -15.55 11.20
CA LEU A 92 21.48 -16.42 10.72
C LEU A 92 22.89 -15.88 11.01
N GLY A 93 23.06 -14.55 10.97
CA GLY A 93 24.31 -13.92 11.39
C GLY A 93 24.66 -14.26 12.84
N GLY A 94 23.67 -14.60 13.68
CA GLY A 94 23.89 -15.02 15.05
C GLY A 94 24.39 -16.45 15.24
N GLU A 95 24.16 -17.35 14.29
CA GLU A 95 24.73 -18.72 14.33
C GLU A 95 26.23 -18.73 14.00
N LEU A 96 26.72 -17.71 13.28
CA LEU A 96 28.13 -17.54 12.91
C LEU A 96 28.92 -16.64 13.90
N CYS A 97 28.24 -16.04 14.88
CA CYS A 97 28.84 -15.20 15.93
C CYS A 97 29.11 -15.96 17.24
N GLY A 98 28.98 -17.29 17.24
CA GLY A 98 29.29 -18.19 18.36
C GLY A 98 30.71 -18.72 18.34
#